data_AF-A0A9W4K7Q2-F1
#
_entry.id   AF-A0A9W4K7Q2-F1
#
_cell.length_a   1.000
_cell.length_b   1.000
_cell.length_c   1.000
_cell.angle_alpha   90.00
_cell.angle_beta   90.00
_cell.angle_gamma   90.00
#
_symmetry.space_group_name_H-M   'P 1'
#
loop_
_entity.id
_entity.type
_entity.pdbx_description
1 polymer ?
#
loop_
_entity_poly.entity_id
_entity_poly.type
_entity_poly.pdbx_seq_one_letter_code
_entity_poly.pdbx_strand_id
1 'polypeptide(L)'
;MRLGNHGLDAAMRLAEGHCPWWHVANLPFQFICVLLAIDTRESLSHIGPALRSFRSVTRLYNTPSIHTALETIESLVCHFQTKKQRDSVILRDSPATKGWKTD
;
A
#
# COMPACT_ATOMS: atom_id res chain seq x y z
N MET A 1 -15.86 -9.67 2.95
CA MET A 1 -15.37 -9.07 4.21
C MET A 1 -15.16 -10.06 5.36
N ARG A 2 -15.87 -11.21 5.48
CA ARG A 2 -15.60 -12.18 6.56
C ARG A 2 -14.21 -12.83 6.51
N LEU A 3 -13.60 -13.01 5.34
CA LEU A 3 -12.25 -13.57 5.22
C LEU A 3 -11.14 -12.68 5.83
N GLY A 4 -11.33 -11.36 5.84
CA GLY A 4 -10.30 -10.44 6.37
C GLY A 4 -10.11 -10.55 7.88
N ASN A 5 -11.21 -10.70 8.63
CA ASN A 5 -11.14 -10.87 10.09
C ASN A 5 -10.61 -12.26 10.49
N HIS A 6 -10.99 -13.31 9.77
CA HIS A 6 -10.41 -14.65 10.00
C HIS A 6 -8.92 -14.71 9.63
N GLY A 7 -8.49 -13.97 8.61
CA GLY A 7 -7.07 -13.85 8.25
C GLY A 7 -6.25 -13.12 9.31
N LEU A 8 -6.84 -12.12 9.98
CA LEU A 8 -6.19 -11.38 11.06
C LEU A 8 -6.04 -12.23 12.32
N ASP A 9 -7.07 -13.00 12.67
CA ASP A 9 -7.05 -13.97 13.77
C ASP A 9 -6.01 -15.08 13.51
N ALA A 10 -5.96 -15.60 12.28
CA ALA A 10 -4.93 -16.56 11.86
C ALA A 10 -3.51 -15.97 11.92
N ALA A 11 -3.35 -14.69 11.56
CA ALA A 11 -2.06 -13.99 11.67
C ALA A 11 -1.62 -13.80 13.13
N MET A 12 -2.55 -13.54 14.06
CA MET A 12 -2.26 -13.46 15.50
C MET A 12 -1.86 -14.84 16.06
N ARG A 13 -2.55 -15.91 15.66
CA ARG A 13 -2.18 -17.29 16.04
C ARG A 13 -0.83 -17.74 15.49
N LEU A 14 -0.43 -17.27 14.30
CA LEU A 14 0.91 -17.50 13.76
C LEU A 14 1.98 -16.70 14.52
N ALA A 15 1.66 -15.47 14.95
CA ALA A 15 2.57 -14.65 15.75
C ALA A 15 2.85 -15.26 17.13
N GLU A 16 1.86 -15.92 17.74
CA GLU A 16 2.03 -16.69 18.99
C GLU A 16 2.88 -17.97 18.81
N GLY A 17 3.06 -18.45 17.58
CA GLY A 17 3.73 -19.71 17.24
C GLY A 17 5.24 -19.63 16.95
N HIS A 18 5.93 -18.54 17.31
CA HIS A 18 7.33 -18.28 16.90
C HIS A 18 7.54 -18.19 15.37
N CYS A 19 6.53 -17.77 14.60
CA CYS A 19 6.77 -17.49 13.19
C CYS A 19 7.74 -16.29 13.05
N PRO A 20 8.79 -16.41 12.23
CA PRO A 20 9.74 -15.32 12.03
C PRO A 20 9.01 -14.09 11.51
N TRP A 21 9.36 -12.92 12.05
CA TRP A 21 8.84 -11.58 11.66
C TRP A 21 8.71 -11.39 10.15
N TRP A 22 9.58 -12.05 9.37
CA TRP A 22 9.56 -12.12 7.92
C TRP A 22 8.20 -12.58 7.36
N HIS A 23 7.59 -13.63 7.91
CA HIS A 23 6.30 -14.15 7.42
C HIS A 23 5.14 -13.18 7.71
N VAL A 24 5.20 -12.49 8.86
CA VAL A 24 4.16 -11.55 9.30
C VAL A 24 4.27 -10.21 8.56
N ALA A 25 5.47 -9.78 8.18
CA ALA A 25 5.69 -8.58 7.37
C ALA A 25 5.43 -8.82 5.86
N ASN A 26 5.71 -10.01 5.34
CA ASN A 26 5.54 -10.31 3.92
C ASN A 26 4.09 -10.18 3.43
N LEU A 27 3.12 -10.65 4.23
CA LEU A 27 1.71 -10.57 3.87
C LEU A 27 1.21 -9.13 3.65
N PRO A 28 1.36 -8.20 4.61
CA PRO A 28 0.95 -6.82 4.41
C PRO A 28 1.83 -6.08 3.39
N PHE A 29 3.11 -6.43 3.25
CA PHE A 29 3.97 -5.88 2.17
C PHE A 29 3.41 -6.25 0.79
N GLN A 30 3.17 -7.54 0.54
CA GLN A 30 2.62 -8.00 -0.74
C GLN A 30 1.22 -7.46 -0.98
N PHE A 31 0.38 -7.38 0.05
CA PHE A 31 -0.95 -6.80 -0.07
C PHE A 31 -0.88 -5.34 -0.52
N ILE A 32 -0.02 -4.52 0.07
CA ILE A 32 0.16 -3.12 -0.35
C ILE A 32 0.68 -3.05 -1.79
N CYS A 33 1.65 -3.88 -2.18
CA CYS A 33 2.14 -3.94 -3.56
C CYS A 33 1.04 -4.32 -4.56
N VAL A 34 0.18 -5.28 -4.23
CA VAL A 34 -0.97 -5.66 -5.06
C VAL A 34 -1.99 -4.52 -5.14
N LEU A 35 -2.28 -3.84 -4.02
CA LEU A 35 -3.20 -2.71 -4.01
C LEU A 35 -2.71 -1.57 -4.91
N LEU A 36 -1.39 -1.29 -4.88
CA LEU A 36 -0.73 -0.33 -5.75
C LEU A 36 -0.77 -0.78 -7.22
N ALA A 37 -0.57 -2.06 -7.51
CA ALA A 37 -0.64 -2.59 -8.88
C ALA A 37 -2.05 -2.54 -9.48
N ILE A 38 -3.09 -2.72 -8.66
CA ILE A 38 -4.50 -2.63 -9.09
C ILE A 38 -4.88 -1.18 -9.47
N ASP A 39 -4.36 -0.18 -8.76
CA ASP A 39 -4.59 1.27 -9.00
C ASP A 39 -6.08 1.71 -9.13
N THR A 40 -7.02 0.99 -8.53
CA THR A 40 -8.43 1.44 -8.42
C THR A 40 -8.65 2.29 -7.18
N ARG A 41 -9.64 3.20 -7.20
CA ARG A 41 -9.94 4.06 -6.05
C ARG A 41 -10.28 3.24 -4.80
N GLU A 42 -11.00 2.14 -4.99
CA GLU A 42 -11.39 1.19 -3.95
C GLU A 42 -10.15 0.51 -3.37
N SER A 43 -9.23 0.02 -4.23
CA SER A 43 -7.97 -0.58 -3.81
C SER A 43 -7.09 0.38 -3.02
N LEU A 44 -6.91 1.61 -3.52
CA LEU A 44 -6.07 2.63 -2.88
C LEU A 44 -6.64 3.08 -1.52
N SER A 45 -7.96 3.00 -1.32
CA SER A 45 -8.59 3.30 -0.02
C SER A 45 -8.11 2.35 1.09
N HIS A 46 -7.66 1.14 0.73
CA HIS A 46 -7.18 0.12 1.66
C HIS A 46 -5.69 0.27 2.02
N ILE A 47 -4.93 1.12 1.31
CA ILE A 47 -3.50 1.34 1.58
C ILE A 47 -3.30 1.98 2.96
N GLY A 48 -4.10 2.98 3.32
CA GLY A 48 -4.00 3.64 4.63
C GLY A 48 -4.18 2.68 5.81
N PRO A 49 -5.28 1.90 5.84
CA PRO A 49 -5.46 0.84 6.84
C PRO A 49 -4.37 -0.24 6.85
N ALA A 50 -3.88 -0.66 5.67
CA ALA A 50 -2.82 -1.66 5.55
C ALA A 50 -1.48 -1.14 6.11
N LEU A 51 -1.10 0.10 5.80
CA LEU A 51 0.07 0.78 6.35
C LEU A 51 0.01 0.91 7.87
N ARG A 52 -1.16 1.27 8.43
CA ARG A 52 -1.33 1.33 9.89
C ARG A 52 -1.12 -0.03 10.54
N SER A 53 -1.65 -1.09 9.93
CA SER A 53 -1.47 -2.46 10.40
C SER A 53 0.01 -2.87 10.34
N PHE A 54 0.70 -2.55 9.25
CA PHE A 54 2.14 -2.77 9.13
C PHE A 54 2.93 -2.03 10.21
N ARG A 55 2.60 -0.77 10.49
CA ARG A 55 3.24 0.03 11.55
C ARG A 55 3.04 -0.57 12.94
N SER A 56 1.88 -1.14 13.22
CA SER A 56 1.62 -1.87 14.47
C SER A 56 2.48 -3.14 14.58
N VAL A 57 2.63 -3.89 13.48
CA VAL A 57 3.52 -5.06 13.41
C VAL A 57 4.99 -4.62 13.62
N THR A 58 5.42 -3.52 13.00
CA THR A 58 6.78 -2.99 13.18
C THR A 58 7.06 -2.64 14.65
N ARG A 59 6.07 -2.04 15.35
CA ARG A 59 6.16 -1.75 16.78
C ARG A 59 6.22 -3.00 17.66
N LEU A 60 5.55 -4.08 17.25
CA LEU A 60 5.51 -5.35 17.99
C LEU A 60 6.84 -6.10 17.94
N TYR A 61 7.46 -6.18 16.75
CA TYR A 61 8.71 -6.92 16.56
C TYR A 61 9.98 -6.09 16.81
N ASN A 62 9.92 -4.77 16.60
CA ASN A 62 11.00 -3.80 16.84
C ASN A 62 12.41 -4.24 16.39
N THR A 63 12.52 -4.87 15.22
CA THR A 63 13.80 -5.27 14.64
C THR A 63 14.25 -4.26 13.57
N PRO A 64 15.55 -4.02 13.38
CA PRO A 64 16.03 -3.10 12.33
C PRO A 64 15.51 -3.48 10.94
N SER A 65 15.40 -4.78 10.65
CA SER A 65 14.89 -5.28 9.37
C SER A 65 13.41 -4.94 9.11
N ILE A 66 12.56 -4.93 10.14
CA ILE A 66 11.14 -4.59 9.97
C ILE A 66 10.91 -3.07 9.89
N HIS A 67 11.82 -2.28 10.44
CA HIS A 67 11.87 -0.83 10.22
C HIS A 67 12.26 -0.51 8.77
N THR A 68 13.30 -1.16 8.24
CA THR A 68 13.67 -1.02 6.80
C THR A 68 12.52 -1.43 5.88
N ALA A 69 11.79 -2.49 6.22
CA ALA A 69 10.63 -2.91 5.44
C ALA A 69 9.51 -1.84 5.46
N LEU A 70 9.25 -1.21 6.61
CA LEU A 70 8.29 -0.11 6.73
C LEU A 70 8.71 1.09 5.87
N GLU A 71 9.97 1.53 5.97
CA GLU A 71 10.52 2.63 5.16
C GLU A 71 10.40 2.35 3.65
N THR A 72 10.62 1.10 3.25
CA THR A 72 10.48 0.68 1.85
C THR A 72 9.03 0.81 1.37
N ILE A 73 8.07 0.35 2.16
CA ILE A 73 6.64 0.45 1.82
C ILE A 73 6.21 1.91 1.76
N GLU A 74 6.60 2.74 2.74
CA GLU A 74 6.27 4.16 2.75
C GLU A 74 6.85 4.86 1.50
N SER A 75 8.08 4.51 1.12
CA SER A 75 8.71 5.00 -0.10
C SER A 75 7.96 4.55 -1.37
N LEU A 76 7.54 3.28 -1.46
CA LEU A 76 6.74 2.77 -2.58
C LEU A 76 5.42 3.53 -2.73
N VAL A 77 4.71 3.77 -1.62
CA VAL A 77 3.46 4.53 -1.61
C VAL A 77 3.70 5.98 -2.04
N CYS A 78 4.76 6.63 -1.56
CA CYS A 78 5.15 7.98 -1.96
C CYS A 78 5.49 8.07 -3.46
N HIS A 79 6.28 7.12 -3.97
CA HIS A 79 6.62 7.03 -5.39
C HIS A 79 5.38 6.85 -6.26
N PHE A 80 4.45 6.00 -5.83
CA PHE A 80 3.19 5.79 -6.53
C PHE A 80 2.32 7.05 -6.58
N GLN A 81 2.18 7.75 -5.44
CA GLN A 81 1.46 9.04 -5.39
C GLN A 81 2.09 10.08 -6.33
N THR A 82 3.42 10.18 -6.29
CA THR A 82 4.19 11.09 -7.15
C THR A 82 3.99 10.77 -8.63
N LYS A 83 4.05 9.48 -9.00
CA LYS A 83 3.79 9.03 -10.37
C LYS A 83 2.37 9.43 -10.81
N LYS A 84 1.36 9.10 -10.01
CA LYS A 84 -0.04 9.44 -10.31
C LYS A 84 -0.29 10.94 -10.47
N GLN A 85 0.38 11.76 -9.65
CA GLN A 85 0.31 13.22 -9.77
C GLN A 85 0.96 13.72 -11.06
N ARG A 86 2.14 13.20 -11.41
CA ARG A 86 2.82 13.54 -12.68
C ARG A 86 1.98 13.17 -13.89
N ASP A 87 1.42 11.97 -13.90
CA ASP A 87 0.55 11.50 -14.98
C ASP A 87 -0.69 12.40 -15.11
N SER A 88 -1.29 12.79 -13.99
CA SER A 88 -2.43 13.73 -13.95
C SER A 88 -2.07 15.13 -14.48
N VAL A 89 -0.86 15.61 -14.20
CA VAL A 89 -0.37 16.90 -14.71
C VAL A 89 -0.16 16.83 -16.22
N ILE A 90 0.45 15.76 -16.74
CA ILE A 90 0.63 15.55 -18.19
C ILE A 90 -0.71 15.47 -18.91
N LEU A 91 -1.67 14.73 -18.35
CA LEU A 91 -3.04 14.65 -18.88
C LEU A 91 -3.74 16.02 -18.92
N ARG A 92 -3.52 16.87 -17.91
CA ARG A 92 -4.09 18.24 -17.86
C ARG A 92 -3.43 19.19 -18.86
N ASP A 93 -2.13 19.02 -19.11
CA ASP A 93 -1.36 19.84 -20.06
C ASP A 93 -1.58 19.42 -21.52
N SER A 94 -2.21 18.26 -21.75
CA SER A 94 -2.59 17.79 -23.08
C SER A 94 -3.66 18.72 -23.69
N PRO A 95 -3.47 19.26 -24.91
CA PRO A 95 -4.34 20.25 -25.53
C PRO A 95 -5.66 19.66 -26.08
N ALA A 96 -6.39 18.86 -25.29
CA ALA A 96 -7.66 18.26 -25.70
C ALA A 96 -8.86 19.22 -25.65
N THR A 97 -8.67 20.49 -25.25
CA THR A 97 -9.77 21.48 -25.18
C THR A 97 -9.39 22.86 -25.69
N LYS A 98 -8.84 22.97 -26.91
CA LYS A 98 -8.88 24.24 -27.68
C LYS A 98 -9.10 23.93 -29.15
N GLY A 99 -10.32 23.53 -29.49
CA GLY A 99 -10.68 23.22 -30.87
C GLY A 99 -12.18 23.16 -31.09
N TRP A 100 -12.91 24.27 -30.87
CA TRP A 100 -14.06 24.66 -31.70
C TRP A 100 -14.48 26.11 -31.42
N LYS A 101 -13.80 27.07 -32.06
CA LYS A 101 -14.45 28.31 -32.51
C LYS A 101 -14.14 28.42 -33.99
N THR A 102 -14.97 27.77 -34.80
CA THR A 102 -15.14 28.11 -36.21
C THR A 102 -15.85 29.46 -36.29
N ASP A 103 -15.37 30.27 -37.23
CA ASP A 103 -15.91 31.51 -37.81
C ASP A 103 -17.29 32.01 -37.34
#